data_AF-A0A847VXL4-F1
#
_entry.id   AF-A0A847VXL4-F1
#
_cell.length_a   1.000
_cell.length_b   1.000
_cell.length_c   1.000
_cell.angle_alpha   90.00
_cell.angle_beta   90.00
_cell.angle_gamma   90.00
#
_symmetry.space_group_name_H-M   'P 1'
#
loop_
_entity.id
_entity.type
_entity.pdbx_description
1 polymer ?
#
loop_
_entity_poly.entity_id
_entity_poly.type
_entity_poly.pdbx_seq_one_letter_code
_entity_poly.pdbx_strand_id
1 'polypeptide(L)'
;MYYEISKIGLDILRRCYMSCFSHKFGQWTIEGDDDPNSKDFGYGIFNRGPNGKRRFYKVVPGKYGQPIIVAEPDLAFKVPKNLVYVNTDGEIIRPEEKIAGIICQNGPRLSLSNAKKQDIVIKVNDDSSIQVGEEKWWLSTLFQKDKNRFRNYDAYCVKEKPKFVKLFELGDLDLF
;
A
#
# COMPACT_ATOMS: atom_id res chain seq x y z
N MET A 1 -33.65 -53.27 30.92
CA MET A 1 -34.00 -52.50 29.70
C MET A 1 -32.79 -51.63 29.41
N TYR A 2 -31.92 -52.12 28.52
CA TYR A 2 -30.70 -51.43 28.09
C TYR A 2 -31.10 -50.36 27.07
N TYR A 3 -30.64 -49.13 27.25
CA TYR A 3 -30.58 -48.15 26.16
C TYR A 3 -29.12 -47.77 25.94
N GLU A 4 -28.58 -48.28 24.83
CA GLU A 4 -27.40 -47.74 24.17
C GLU A 4 -27.69 -46.29 23.78
N ILE A 5 -26.88 -45.35 24.25
CA ILE A 5 -26.77 -44.04 23.61
C ILE A 5 -25.52 -44.11 22.73
N SER A 6 -25.80 -44.32 21.46
CA SER A 6 -24.87 -44.39 20.34
C SER A 6 -23.91 -43.20 20.30
N LYS A 7 -22.65 -43.52 20.03
CA LYS A 7 -21.59 -42.65 19.51
C LYS A 7 -22.08 -41.80 18.33
N ILE A 8 -22.71 -40.66 18.59
CA ILE A 8 -22.92 -39.59 17.59
C ILE A 8 -22.81 -38.27 18.35
N GLY A 9 -21.58 -37.86 18.64
CA GLY A 9 -21.32 -36.65 19.43
C GLY A 9 -19.93 -36.10 19.26
N LEU A 10 -19.26 -36.41 18.15
CA LEU A 10 -17.91 -35.91 17.86
C LEU A 10 -17.75 -35.32 16.45
N ASP A 11 -18.85 -35.12 15.71
CA ASP A 11 -18.83 -34.56 14.35
C ASP A 11 -19.61 -33.23 14.19
N ILE A 12 -20.04 -32.58 15.29
CA ILE A 12 -20.79 -31.31 15.25
C ILE A 12 -19.98 -30.15 15.86
N LEU A 13 -18.66 -30.15 15.66
CA LEU A 13 -17.78 -28.99 15.94
C LEU A 13 -16.95 -28.57 14.72
N ARG A 14 -17.42 -28.87 13.50
CA ARG A 14 -17.03 -28.11 12.30
C ARG A 14 -18.14 -27.12 11.97
N ARG A 15 -18.28 -26.12 12.83
CA ARG A 15 -19.10 -24.93 12.53
C ARG A 15 -18.48 -24.27 11.30
N CYS A 16 -19.29 -24.12 10.25
CA CYS A 16 -18.95 -23.46 9.00
C CYS A 16 -18.34 -22.07 9.25
N TYR A 17 -17.02 -21.95 9.08
CA TYR A 17 -16.35 -20.67 8.81
C TYR A 17 -16.53 -20.37 7.32
N MET A 18 -17.65 -19.76 6.93
CA MET A 18 -17.86 -19.32 5.55
C MET A 18 -18.84 -18.13 5.50
N SER A 19 -18.50 -16.99 6.12
CA SER A 19 -19.18 -15.74 5.79
C SER A 19 -18.25 -14.76 5.08
N CYS A 20 -17.65 -15.22 3.98
CA CYS A 20 -17.09 -14.29 3.00
C CYS A 20 -18.24 -13.53 2.33
N PHE A 21 -18.28 -12.21 2.48
CA PHE A 21 -19.22 -11.36 1.73
C PHE A 21 -18.46 -10.43 0.79
N SER A 22 -19.09 -10.08 -0.34
CA SER A 22 -18.56 -9.11 -1.30
C SER A 22 -19.71 -8.29 -1.86
N HIS A 23 -19.60 -6.96 -1.77
CA HIS A 23 -20.62 -6.04 -2.26
C HIS A 23 -19.98 -4.89 -3.04
N LYS A 24 -20.51 -4.59 -4.23
CA LYS A 24 -19.94 -3.61 -5.15
C LYS A 24 -20.76 -2.31 -5.17
N PHE A 25 -20.08 -1.17 -4.99
CA PHE A 25 -20.62 0.18 -5.06
C PHE A 25 -19.84 0.99 -6.12
N GLY A 26 -20.33 1.01 -7.36
CA GLY A 26 -19.62 1.65 -8.47
C GLY A 26 -18.22 1.04 -8.67
N GLN A 27 -17.17 1.83 -8.47
CA GLN A 27 -15.77 1.38 -8.55
C GLN A 27 -15.24 0.71 -7.28
N TRP A 28 -16.00 0.74 -6.18
CA TRP A 28 -15.60 0.19 -4.89
C TRP A 28 -16.23 -1.18 -4.64
N THR A 29 -15.53 -2.01 -3.89
CA THR A 29 -16.01 -3.32 -3.43
C THR A 29 -15.67 -3.45 -1.96
N ILE A 30 -16.68 -3.68 -1.13
CA ILE A 30 -16.50 -4.02 0.29
C ILE A 30 -16.53 -5.52 0.40
N GLU A 31 -15.56 -6.09 1.09
CA GLU A 31 -15.53 -7.52 1.35
C GLU A 31 -15.26 -7.75 2.82
N GLY A 32 -15.83 -8.80 3.37
CA GLY A 32 -15.47 -9.32 4.67
C GLY A 32 -14.99 -10.74 4.53
N ASP A 33 -13.93 -11.05 5.27
CA ASP A 33 -13.42 -12.40 5.45
C ASP A 33 -13.32 -12.67 6.96
N ASP A 34 -14.03 -13.69 7.43
CA ASP A 34 -14.05 -14.10 8.82
C ASP A 34 -13.03 -15.20 9.14
N ASP A 35 -12.21 -15.63 8.16
CA ASP A 35 -11.12 -16.58 8.38
C ASP A 35 -9.88 -15.87 8.97
N PRO A 36 -9.52 -16.13 10.24
CA PRO A 36 -8.35 -15.50 10.87
C PRO A 36 -7.02 -15.89 10.20
N ASN A 37 -7.00 -16.91 9.34
CA ASN A 37 -5.81 -17.34 8.59
C ASN A 37 -5.75 -16.72 7.18
N SER A 38 -6.78 -16.01 6.75
CA SER A 38 -6.80 -15.32 5.47
C SER A 38 -5.88 -14.10 5.49
N LYS A 39 -5.20 -13.83 4.37
CA LYS A 39 -4.44 -12.57 4.17
C LYS A 39 -5.33 -11.33 4.22
N ASP A 40 -6.64 -11.52 4.16
CA ASP A 40 -7.63 -10.47 4.09
C ASP A 40 -8.68 -10.56 5.22
N PHE A 41 -8.36 -11.26 6.31
CA PHE A 41 -9.18 -11.30 7.54
C PHE A 41 -9.67 -9.90 7.97
N GLY A 42 -10.94 -9.82 8.35
CA GLY A 42 -11.66 -8.59 8.65
C GLY A 42 -12.44 -8.07 7.44
N TYR A 43 -12.86 -6.80 7.49
CA TYR A 43 -13.45 -6.14 6.32
C TYR A 43 -12.42 -5.29 5.59
N GLY A 44 -12.49 -5.27 4.26
CA GLY A 44 -11.65 -4.47 3.38
C GLY A 44 -12.49 -3.72 2.35
N ILE A 45 -12.10 -2.48 2.05
CA ILE A 45 -12.68 -1.69 0.96
C ILE A 45 -11.63 -1.58 -0.14
N PHE A 46 -12.01 -2.02 -1.33
CA PHE A 46 -11.12 -2.18 -2.48
C PHE A 46 -11.65 -1.42 -3.68
N ASN A 47 -10.75 -0.91 -4.52
CA ASN A 47 -11.10 -0.55 -5.90
C ASN A 47 -10.66 -1.70 -6.82
N ARG A 48 -11.55 -2.68 -7.04
CA ARG A 48 -11.28 -3.84 -7.89
C ARG A 48 -11.45 -3.48 -9.36
N GLY A 49 -10.55 -3.96 -10.20
CA GLY A 49 -10.65 -3.85 -11.65
C GLY A 49 -11.70 -4.78 -12.25
N PRO A 50 -11.94 -4.68 -13.57
CA PRO A 50 -12.92 -5.52 -14.28
C PRO A 50 -12.72 -7.03 -14.06
N ASN A 51 -11.48 -7.43 -13.73
CA ASN A 51 -11.07 -8.83 -13.57
C ASN A 51 -11.00 -9.24 -12.08
N GLY A 52 -11.60 -8.45 -11.19
CA GLY A 52 -11.57 -8.68 -9.73
C GLY A 52 -10.23 -8.33 -9.06
N LYS A 53 -9.13 -8.07 -9.77
CA LYS A 53 -7.84 -7.72 -9.14
C LYS A 53 -7.89 -6.36 -8.44
N ARG A 54 -7.24 -6.22 -7.28
CA ARG A 54 -7.05 -4.93 -6.60
C ARG A 54 -6.27 -3.98 -7.52
N ARG A 55 -6.68 -2.72 -7.60
CA ARG A 55 -6.00 -1.73 -8.43
C ARG A 55 -5.24 -0.71 -7.59
N PHE A 56 -5.97 0.22 -6.97
CA PHE A 56 -5.36 1.47 -6.53
C PHE A 56 -5.28 1.61 -5.01
N TYR A 57 -6.26 1.10 -4.27
CA TYR A 57 -6.35 1.29 -2.82
C TYR A 57 -6.86 0.04 -2.10
N LYS A 58 -6.35 -0.19 -0.89
CA LYS A 58 -6.89 -1.13 0.11
C LYS A 58 -7.13 -0.36 1.41
N VAL A 59 -8.31 -0.46 2.01
CA VAL A 59 -8.54 0.03 3.37
C VAL A 59 -8.23 -1.08 4.37
N VAL A 60 -7.45 -0.77 5.41
CA VAL A 60 -7.10 -1.68 6.51
C VAL A 60 -7.40 -1.00 7.87
N PRO A 61 -7.67 -1.78 8.93
CA PRO A 61 -7.83 -1.20 10.27
C PRO A 61 -6.49 -0.64 10.77
N GLY A 62 -6.54 0.57 11.33
CA GLY A 62 -5.46 1.21 12.06
C GLY A 62 -5.38 0.77 13.52
N LYS A 63 -4.39 1.28 14.25
CA LYS A 63 -4.10 0.92 15.66
C LYS A 63 -5.31 1.11 16.59
N TYR A 64 -6.16 2.10 16.31
CA TYR A 64 -7.35 2.43 17.11
C TYR A 64 -8.65 2.04 16.38
N GLY A 65 -8.58 1.16 15.37
CA GLY A 65 -9.73 0.74 14.57
C GLY A 65 -10.15 1.75 13.47
N GLN A 66 -9.44 2.88 13.34
CA GLN A 66 -9.70 3.86 12.29
C GLN A 66 -9.33 3.30 10.90
N PRO A 67 -10.03 3.66 9.82
CA PRO A 67 -9.69 3.20 8.48
C PRO A 67 -8.39 3.85 7.99
N ILE A 68 -7.46 3.03 7.50
CA ILE A 68 -6.20 3.46 6.87
C ILE A 68 -6.21 3.06 5.39
N ILE A 69 -5.99 4.02 4.51
CA ILE A 69 -5.94 3.82 3.05
C ILE A 69 -4.50 3.49 2.65
N VAL A 70 -4.30 2.28 2.12
CA VAL A 70 -3.02 1.83 1.54
C VAL A 70 -3.06 2.04 0.03
N ALA A 71 -2.21 2.92 -0.51
CA ALA A 71 -2.10 3.18 -1.94
C ALA A 71 -1.23 2.15 -2.66
N GLU A 72 -1.60 1.74 -3.88
CA GLU A 72 -0.89 0.74 -4.72
C GLU A 72 -0.43 -0.49 -3.91
N PRO A 73 -1.32 -1.16 -3.15
CA PRO A 73 -0.93 -2.17 -2.15
C PRO A 73 -0.08 -3.32 -2.73
N ASP A 74 -0.33 -3.66 -3.99
CA ASP A 74 0.32 -4.80 -4.66
C ASP A 74 1.53 -4.38 -5.52
N LEU A 75 1.62 -3.11 -5.94
CA LEU A 75 2.70 -2.61 -6.82
C LEU A 75 3.74 -1.77 -6.08
N ALA A 76 3.39 -1.23 -4.91
CA ALA A 76 4.30 -0.42 -4.12
C ALA A 76 5.58 -1.18 -3.78
N PHE A 77 6.72 -0.50 -3.92
CA PHE A 77 8.05 -1.08 -3.74
C PHE A 77 8.80 -0.41 -2.58
N LYS A 78 9.79 -1.11 -2.02
CA LYS A 78 10.54 -0.64 -0.84
C LYS A 78 11.36 0.59 -1.19
N VAL A 79 11.48 1.52 -0.24
CA VAL A 79 12.44 2.63 -0.33
C VAL A 79 13.87 2.10 -0.48
N PRO A 80 14.74 2.73 -1.30
CA PRO A 80 16.14 2.33 -1.41
C PRO A 80 16.88 2.49 -0.07
N LYS A 81 17.55 1.44 0.40
CA LYS A 81 18.17 1.42 1.74
C LYS A 81 19.51 2.17 1.84
N ASN A 82 20.17 2.41 0.70
CA ASN A 82 21.51 3.01 0.66
C ASN A 82 21.48 4.54 0.54
N LEU A 83 20.33 5.16 0.77
CA LEU A 83 20.16 6.61 0.80
C LEU A 83 20.01 7.10 2.25
N VAL A 84 20.42 8.34 2.50
CA VAL A 84 20.23 8.99 3.79
C VAL A 84 18.93 9.79 3.74
N TYR A 85 18.01 9.49 4.67
CA TYR A 85 16.72 10.15 4.78
C TYR A 85 16.71 11.10 5.96
N VAL A 86 16.13 12.28 5.78
CA VAL A 86 16.00 13.30 6.83
C VAL A 86 14.56 13.79 6.94
N ASN A 87 14.11 14.11 8.16
CA ASN A 87 12.84 14.79 8.39
C ASN A 87 12.96 16.31 8.13
N THR A 88 11.90 17.06 8.42
CA THR A 88 11.84 18.53 8.34
C THR A 88 12.91 19.22 9.20
N ASP A 89 13.24 18.63 10.34
CA ASP A 89 14.22 19.16 11.29
C ASP A 89 15.67 18.80 10.94
N GLY A 90 15.87 18.02 9.87
CA GLY A 90 17.19 17.57 9.41
C GLY A 90 17.73 16.34 10.14
N GLU A 91 16.93 15.71 11.01
CA GLU A 91 17.31 14.50 11.74
C GLU A 91 17.28 13.29 10.81
N ILE A 92 18.24 12.38 10.98
CA ILE A 92 18.30 11.15 10.19
C ILE A 92 17.20 10.20 10.66
N ILE A 93 16.37 9.78 9.71
CA ILE A 93 15.24 8.87 9.97
C ILE A 93 15.31 7.63 9.06
N ARG A 94 14.47 6.65 9.35
CA ARG A 94 14.28 5.46 8.51
C ARG A 94 12.83 5.43 8.01
N PRO A 95 12.59 5.52 6.69
CA PRO A 95 11.23 5.40 6.16
C PRO A 95 10.67 4.00 6.42
N GLU A 96 9.44 3.95 6.93
CA GLU A 96 8.77 2.69 7.30
C GLU A 96 7.81 2.19 6.20
N GLU A 97 7.37 3.09 5.32
CA GLU A 97 6.40 2.78 4.27
C GLU A 97 7.06 2.52 2.91
N LYS A 98 6.25 2.06 1.95
CA LYS A 98 6.69 1.81 0.56
C LYS A 98 6.45 3.02 -0.31
N ILE A 99 7.04 3.04 -1.50
CA ILE A 99 6.74 4.03 -2.55
C ILE A 99 5.59 3.51 -3.40
N ALA A 100 4.52 4.29 -3.49
CA ALA A 100 3.31 3.99 -4.27
C ALA A 100 3.07 5.00 -5.43
N GLY A 101 3.82 6.09 -5.49
CA GLY A 101 3.71 7.08 -6.57
C GLY A 101 5.08 7.62 -6.97
N ILE A 102 5.21 8.01 -8.23
CA ILE A 102 6.42 8.65 -8.77
C ILE A 102 6.05 9.99 -9.40
N ILE A 103 6.78 11.02 -9.02
CA ILE A 103 6.66 12.38 -9.53
C ILE A 103 8.05 12.79 -10.02
N CYS A 104 8.21 12.89 -11.33
CA CYS A 104 9.47 13.30 -11.95
C CYS A 104 9.52 14.83 -12.09
N GLN A 105 10.66 15.44 -11.76
CA GLN A 105 10.91 16.88 -11.95
C GLN A 105 10.70 17.27 -13.41
N ASN A 106 9.80 18.23 -13.66
CA ASN A 106 9.41 18.68 -15.00
C ASN A 106 8.97 17.54 -15.94
N GLY A 107 8.49 16.44 -15.35
CA GLY A 107 8.21 15.21 -16.06
C GLY A 107 6.89 14.57 -15.64
N PRO A 108 6.71 13.28 -15.93
CA PRO A 108 5.46 12.60 -15.67
C PRO A 108 5.18 12.42 -14.18
N ARG A 109 3.89 12.37 -13.85
CA ARG A 109 3.37 11.97 -12.54
C ARG A 109 2.61 10.68 -12.72
N LEU A 110 3.11 9.61 -12.13
CA LEU A 110 2.65 8.26 -12.37
C LEU A 110 2.30 7.57 -11.06
N SER A 111 1.10 6.99 -11.02
CA SER A 111 0.83 5.87 -10.13
C SER A 111 1.49 4.61 -10.72
N LEU A 112 1.84 3.64 -9.89
CA LEU A 112 2.51 2.42 -10.36
C LEU A 112 1.59 1.56 -11.23
N SER A 113 0.28 1.54 -10.92
CA SER A 113 -0.71 0.89 -11.78
C SER A 113 -0.82 1.57 -13.15
N ASN A 114 -0.73 2.91 -13.19
CA ASN A 114 -0.77 3.65 -14.46
C ASN A 114 0.48 3.35 -15.31
N ALA A 115 1.67 3.42 -14.70
CA ALA A 115 2.92 3.06 -15.38
C ALA A 115 2.87 1.65 -15.96
N LYS A 116 2.40 0.67 -15.17
CA LYS A 116 2.22 -0.72 -15.62
C LYS A 116 1.23 -0.85 -16.79
N LYS A 117 0.16 -0.06 -16.82
CA LYS A 117 -0.81 -0.06 -17.93
C LYS A 117 -0.21 0.50 -19.23
N GLN A 118 0.74 1.41 -19.11
CA GLN A 118 1.45 2.02 -20.23
C GLN A 118 2.76 1.30 -20.59
N ASP A 119 3.01 0.12 -20.00
CA ASP A 119 4.27 -0.63 -20.14
C ASP A 119 5.53 0.18 -19.78
N ILE A 120 5.38 1.19 -18.92
CA ILE A 120 6.49 1.99 -18.38
C ILE A 120 7.13 1.21 -17.23
N VAL A 121 8.38 0.82 -17.42
CA VAL A 121 9.17 0.13 -16.39
C VAL A 121 9.50 1.09 -15.26
N ILE A 122 9.12 0.72 -14.03
CA ILE A 122 9.59 1.38 -12.80
C ILE A 122 10.37 0.36 -11.98
N LYS A 123 11.66 0.64 -11.73
CA LYS A 123 12.52 -0.21 -10.90
C LYS A 123 13.54 0.61 -10.12
N VAL A 124 13.98 0.07 -8.98
CA VAL A 124 15.13 0.59 -8.24
C VAL A 124 16.38 -0.06 -8.82
N ASN A 125 17.35 0.75 -9.23
CA ASN A 125 18.66 0.28 -9.70
C ASN A 125 19.62 0.07 -8.51
N ASP A 126 20.73 -0.63 -8.74
CA ASP A 126 21.71 -0.96 -7.68
C ASP A 126 22.33 0.28 -7.02
N ASP A 127 22.48 1.36 -7.79
CA ASP A 127 22.98 2.65 -7.29
C ASP A 127 21.93 3.47 -6.51
N SER A 128 20.75 2.87 -6.24
CA SER A 128 19.59 3.48 -5.60
C SER A 128 18.88 4.57 -6.41
N SER A 129 19.21 4.72 -7.69
CA SER A 129 18.38 5.50 -8.61
C SER A 129 17.08 4.75 -8.94
N ILE A 130 16.07 5.50 -9.38
CA ILE A 130 14.80 4.99 -9.86
C ILE A 130 14.81 5.07 -11.39
N GLN A 131 14.67 3.93 -12.04
CA GLN A 131 14.38 3.86 -13.48
C GLN A 131 12.90 4.16 -13.69
N VAL A 132 12.58 5.04 -14.64
CA VAL A 132 11.22 5.32 -15.11
C VAL A 132 11.23 5.32 -16.64
N GLY A 133 10.71 4.25 -17.25
CA GLY A 133 10.86 4.03 -18.69
C GLY A 133 12.33 3.86 -19.05
N GLU A 134 12.83 4.68 -19.97
CA GLU A 134 14.25 4.71 -20.37
C GLU A 134 15.10 5.67 -19.52
N GLU A 135 14.45 6.48 -18.68
CA GLU A 135 15.15 7.52 -17.93
C GLU A 135 15.52 7.11 -16.51
N LYS A 136 16.69 7.57 -16.08
CA LYS A 136 17.19 7.46 -14.72
C LYS A 136 16.85 8.71 -13.90
N TRP A 137 16.40 8.50 -12.67
CA TRP A 137 16.02 9.55 -11.74
C TRP A 137 16.56 9.28 -10.34
N TRP A 138 16.77 10.34 -9.56
CA TRP A 138 17.22 10.25 -8.17
C TRP A 138 16.12 10.68 -7.23
N LEU A 139 15.90 9.90 -6.17
CA LEU A 139 14.93 10.24 -5.14
C LEU A 139 15.38 11.50 -4.41
N SER A 140 14.52 12.51 -4.33
CA SER A 140 14.76 13.77 -3.61
C SER A 140 13.87 13.91 -2.39
N THR A 141 12.60 13.55 -2.52
CA THR A 141 11.62 13.74 -1.46
C THR A 141 10.65 12.57 -1.42
N LEU A 142 10.28 12.13 -0.21
CA LEU A 142 9.16 11.24 0.05
C LEU A 142 8.04 12.05 0.70
N PHE A 143 6.88 12.07 0.08
CA PHE A 143 5.69 12.71 0.61
C PHE A 143 4.81 11.69 1.32
N GLN A 144 4.64 11.87 2.62
CA GLN A 144 3.60 11.24 3.43
C GLN A 144 2.34 12.10 3.32
N LYS A 145 1.24 11.54 2.82
CA LYS A 145 0.03 12.34 2.51
C LYS A 145 -0.68 12.81 3.78
N ASP A 146 -0.90 11.87 4.69
CA ASP A 146 -1.49 12.06 6.01
C ASP A 146 -1.13 10.81 6.81
N LYS A 147 -0.26 10.95 7.82
CA LYS A 147 0.28 9.82 8.59
C LYS A 147 -0.80 9.03 9.34
N ASN A 148 -1.95 9.65 9.58
CA ASN A 148 -3.04 9.08 10.36
C ASN A 148 -4.08 8.36 9.49
N ARG A 149 -4.08 8.61 8.17
CA ARG A 149 -5.14 8.11 7.25
C ARG A 149 -4.60 7.40 6.02
N PHE A 150 -3.35 7.63 5.62
CA PHE A 150 -2.76 7.05 4.41
C PHE A 150 -1.46 6.30 4.71
N ARG A 151 -1.23 5.24 3.94
CA ARG A 151 0.04 4.51 3.86
C ARG A 151 0.56 4.50 2.44
N ASN A 152 1.87 4.42 2.36
CA ASN A 152 2.76 4.53 1.21
C ASN A 152 2.97 5.98 0.75
N TYR A 153 4.23 6.26 0.41
CA TYR A 153 4.71 7.56 -0.02
C TYR A 153 4.48 7.80 -1.51
N ASP A 154 4.34 9.07 -1.88
CA ASP A 154 4.66 9.53 -3.24
C ASP A 154 6.11 10.01 -3.26
N ALA A 155 6.90 9.50 -4.19
CA ALA A 155 8.30 9.85 -4.34
C ALA A 155 8.48 10.94 -5.40
N TYR A 156 9.08 12.06 -5.01
CA TYR A 156 9.57 13.07 -5.92
C TYR A 156 11.01 12.79 -6.32
N CYS A 157 11.24 12.76 -7.62
CA CYS A 157 12.52 12.40 -8.21
C CYS A 157 13.05 13.52 -9.11
N VAL A 158 14.36 13.73 -9.06
CA VAL A 158 15.10 14.78 -9.77
C VAL A 158 16.22 14.16 -10.62
N LYS A 159 16.85 14.96 -11.49
CA LYS A 159 17.93 14.47 -12.37
C LYS A 159 19.29 14.37 -11.69
N GLU A 160 19.56 15.22 -10.71
CA GLU A 160 20.82 15.25 -9.99
C GLU A 160 20.72 14.51 -8.66
N LYS A 161 21.74 13.73 -8.29
CA LYS A 161 21.72 12.97 -7.04
C LYS A 161 21.78 13.93 -5.84
N PRO A 162 20.75 13.98 -4.99
CA PRO A 162 20.80 14.81 -3.80
C PRO A 162 21.65 14.14 -2.72
N LYS A 163 22.19 14.96 -1.81
CA LYS A 163 22.96 14.48 -0.65
C LYS A 163 22.08 13.73 0.35
N PHE A 164 20.84 14.19 0.51
CA PHE A 164 19.84 13.64 1.42
C PHE A 164 18.49 13.57 0.72
N VAL A 165 17.67 12.59 1.09
CA VAL A 165 16.27 12.49 0.70
C VAL A 165 15.41 13.03 1.82
N LYS A 166 14.59 14.04 1.54
CA LYS A 166 13.69 14.61 2.54
C LYS A 166 12.45 13.74 2.69
N LEU A 167 11.91 13.62 3.89
CA LEU A 167 10.59 13.04 4.13
C LEU A 167 9.72 14.13 4.73
N PHE A 168 8.60 14.43 4.06
CA PHE A 168 7.64 15.46 4.46
C PHE A 168 6.26 14.85 4.62
N GLU A 169 5.54 15.24 5.66
CA GLU A 169 4.09 15.15 5.64
C GLU A 169 3.54 16.30 4.78
N LEU A 170 2.50 16.08 3.97
CA LEU A 170 1.89 17.18 3.21
C LEU A 170 1.35 18.27 4.12
N GLY A 171 0.99 17.94 5.37
CA GLY A 171 0.62 18.90 6.40
C GLY A 171 1.78 19.76 6.91
N ASP A 172 3.03 19.37 6.66
CA ASP A 172 4.22 20.16 7.03
C ASP A 172 4.58 21.20 5.94
N LEU A 173 3.95 21.11 4.77
CA LEU A 173 4.11 22.13 3.74
C LEU A 173 3.29 23.34 4.14
N ASP A 174 3.96 24.37 4.69
CA ASP A 174 3.41 25.72 4.77
C ASP A 174 3.13 26.21 3.34
N LEU A 175 1.94 25.90 2.84
CA LEU A 175 1.44 26.35 1.54
C LEU A 175 0.68 27.68 1.65
N PHE A 176 0.66 28.31 2.82
CA PHE A 176 0.01 29.58 3.10
C PHE A 176 0.75 30.39 4.16
#